data_AF-A0A4V3SDV2-F1
#
_entry.id   AF-A0A4V3SDV2-F1
#
_cell.length_a   1.000
_cell.length_b   1.000
_cell.length_c   1.000
_cell.angle_alpha   90.00
_cell.angle_beta   90.00
_cell.angle_gamma   90.00
#
_symmetry.space_group_name_H-M   'P 1'
#
loop_
_entity.id
_entity.type
_entity.pdbx_description
1 polymer ?
#
loop_
_entity_poly.entity_id
_entity_poly.type
_entity_poly.pdbx_seq_one_letter_code
_entity_poly.pdbx_strand_id
1 'polypeptide(L)' 'KEFVRKLLQHLDKNGDGKIDVNELKMFLDREKWPVSREKVLDFIKLYDTNQDDMLDLDELCRVFAE' A
#
# COMPACT_ATOMS: atom_id res chain seq x y z
N LYS A 1 -3.99 12.76 7.68
CA LYS A 1 -4.13 11.55 8.54
C LYS A 1 -5.44 10.78 8.34
N GLU A 2 -6.63 11.41 8.33
CA GLU A 2 -7.89 10.65 8.12
C GLU A 2 -8.02 9.98 6.75
N PHE A 3 -7.54 10.63 5.68
CA PHE A 3 -7.56 10.06 4.33
C PHE A 3 -6.75 8.75 4.24
N VAL A 4 -5.53 8.78 4.76
CA VAL A 4 -4.61 7.64 4.81
C VAL A 4 -5.21 6.49 5.62
N ARG A 5 -5.86 6.79 6.75
CA ARG A 5 -6.54 5.78 7.57
C ARG A 5 -7.71 5.10 6.84
N LYS A 6 -8.47 5.86 6.03
CA LYS A 6 -9.55 5.29 5.20
C LYS A 6 -9.00 4.46 4.04
N LEU A 7 -7.89 4.89 3.45
CA LEU A 7 -7.16 4.14 2.42
C LEU A 7 -6.66 2.81 2.96
N LEU A 8 -5.97 2.82 4.10
CA LEU A 8 -5.55 1.60 4.78
C LEU A 8 -6.74 0.71 5.08
N GLN A 9 -7.82 1.20 5.71
CA GLN A 9 -8.99 0.33 5.95
C GLN A 9 -9.62 -0.27 4.68
N HIS A 10 -9.38 0.31 3.50
CA HIS A 10 -9.84 -0.25 2.23
C HIS A 10 -8.86 -1.26 1.63
N LEU A 11 -7.56 -1.08 1.86
CA LEU A 11 -6.47 -1.84 1.28
C LEU A 11 -6.01 -2.97 2.21
N ASP A 12 -5.84 -2.65 3.50
CA ASP A 12 -5.47 -3.49 4.63
C ASP A 12 -6.61 -4.47 4.93
N LYS A 13 -6.44 -5.68 4.41
CA LYS A 13 -7.35 -6.81 4.56
C LYS A 13 -7.05 -7.61 5.81
N ASN A 14 -5.78 -7.65 6.23
CA ASN A 14 -5.31 -8.47 7.33
C ASN A 14 -5.49 -7.79 8.72
N GLY A 15 -5.70 -6.47 8.77
CA GLY A 15 -5.86 -5.70 10.00
C GLY A 15 -4.55 -5.29 10.69
N ASP A 16 -3.39 -5.43 10.03
CA ASP A 16 -2.06 -5.19 10.63
C ASP A 16 -1.70 -3.69 10.71
N GLY A 17 -2.42 -2.84 9.96
CA GLY A 17 -2.14 -1.41 9.86
C GLY A 17 -1.04 -1.07 8.86
N LYS A 18 -0.73 -2.00 7.96
CA LYS A 18 0.28 -1.93 6.92
C LYS A 18 -0.25 -2.55 5.63
N ILE A 19 0.16 -2.01 4.49
CA ILE A 19 -0.16 -2.57 3.17
C ILE A 19 1.00 -3.39 2.66
N ASP A 20 0.79 -4.69 2.56
CA ASP A 20 1.76 -5.58 1.91
C ASP A 20 1.52 -5.71 0.40
N VAL A 21 2.53 -6.26 -0.30
CA VAL A 21 2.47 -6.48 -1.76
C VAL A 21 1.29 -7.33 -2.21
N ASN A 22 0.81 -8.28 -1.38
CA ASN A 22 -0.34 -9.09 -1.73
C ASN A 22 -1.63 -8.28 -1.58
N GLU A 23 -1.77 -7.50 -0.51
CA GLU A 23 -2.94 -6.66 -0.29
C GLU A 23 -3.10 -5.61 -1.39
N LEU A 24 -2.02 -4.92 -1.75
CA LEU A 24 -2.03 -3.96 -2.85
C LEU A 24 -2.35 -4.64 -4.18
N LYS A 25 -1.76 -5.81 -4.45
CA LYS A 25 -2.03 -6.59 -5.66
C LYS A 25 -3.47 -7.09 -5.72
N MET A 26 -4.03 -7.56 -4.60
CA MET A 26 -5.42 -8.01 -4.49
C MET A 26 -6.39 -6.86 -4.72
N PHE A 27 -6.09 -5.68 -4.19
CA PHE A 27 -6.90 -4.50 -4.42
C PHE A 27 -6.91 -4.09 -5.90
N LEU A 28 -5.74 -4.05 -6.52
CA LEU A 28 -5.58 -3.72 -7.94
C LEU A 28 -6.31 -4.73 -8.85
N ASP A 29 -6.20 -6.03 -8.53
CA ASP A 29 -6.92 -7.09 -9.23
C ASP A 29 -8.44 -6.90 -9.10
N ARG A 30 -8.92 -6.53 -7.90
CA ARG A 30 -10.33 -6.25 -7.62
C ARG A 30 -10.85 -5.01 -8.37
N GLU A 31 -10.02 -3.98 -8.52
CA GLU A 31 -10.34 -2.76 -9.28
C GLU A 31 -10.29 -3.00 -10.81
N LYS A 32 -9.96 -4.22 -11.26
CA LYS A 32 -9.70 -4.59 -12.67
C LYS A 32 -8.51 -3.84 -13.28
N TRP A 33 -7.54 -3.49 -12.45
CA TRP A 33 -6.25 -2.95 -12.85
C TRP A 33 -5.19 -4.05 -12.69
N PRO A 34 -4.99 -4.91 -13.69
CA PRO A 34 -3.98 -5.96 -13.61
C PRO A 34 -2.59 -5.32 -13.66
N VAL A 35 -1.96 -5.18 -12.49
CA VAL A 35 -0.59 -4.67 -12.37
C VAL A 35 0.33 -5.84 -12.04
N SER A 36 1.45 -5.95 -12.75
CA SER A 36 2.45 -7.00 -12.50
C SER A 36 3.02 -6.87 -11.08
N ARG A 37 3.32 -8.01 -10.45
CA ARG A 37 3.92 -8.03 -9.11
C ARG A 37 5.17 -7.17 -9.00
N GLU A 38 5.98 -7.13 -10.06
CA GLU A 38 7.18 -6.29 -10.15
C GLU A 38 6.87 -4.80 -10.05
N LYS A 39 5.82 -4.33 -10.71
CA LYS A 39 5.36 -2.93 -10.63
C LYS A 39 4.84 -2.59 -9.24
N VAL A 40 4.12 -3.53 -8.61
CA VAL A 40 3.64 -3.36 -7.22
C VAL A 40 4.81 -3.32 -6.24
N LEU A 41 5.81 -4.20 -6.42
CA LEU A 41 7.06 -4.21 -5.65
C LEU A 41 7.86 -2.93 -5.84
N ASP A 42 8.01 -2.46 -7.07
CA ASP A 42 8.73 -1.23 -7.38
C ASP A 42 8.03 -0.02 -6.75
N PHE A 43 6.70 0.02 -6.80
CA PHE A 43 5.90 1.05 -6.15
C PHE A 43 6.08 1.01 -4.63
N ILE A 44 5.97 -0.17 -4.01
CA ILE A 44 6.21 -0.34 -2.57
C ILE A 44 7.62 0.13 -2.24
N LYS A 45 8.65 -0.38 -2.90
CA LYS A 45 10.05 0.04 -2.67
C LYS A 45 10.33 1.52 -2.89
N LEU A 46 9.58 2.18 -3.76
CA LEU A 46 9.77 3.61 -4.01
C LEU A 46 9.37 4.46 -2.81
N TYR A 47 8.41 3.96 -2.03
CA TYR A 47 7.74 4.69 -0.96
C TYR A 47 8.01 4.11 0.43
N ASP A 48 8.36 2.83 0.49
CA ASP A 48 8.85 2.09 1.64
C ASP A 48 10.20 2.69 2.06
N THR A 49 10.14 3.50 3.10
CA THR A 49 11.28 4.23 3.65
C THR A 49 11.99 3.36 4.69
N ASN A 50 11.25 2.47 5.36
CA ASN A 50 11.78 1.61 6.40
C ASN A 50 12.36 0.28 5.83
N GLN A 51 12.13 -0.01 4.55
CA GLN A 51 12.56 -1.20 3.82
C GLN A 51 12.01 -2.52 4.39
N ASP A 52 10.79 -2.51 4.93
CA ASP A 52 10.07 -3.69 5.46
C ASP A 52 9.24 -4.39 4.36
N ASP A 53 9.34 -3.95 3.10
CA ASP A 53 8.54 -4.41 1.95
C ASP A 53 7.02 -4.24 2.18
N MET A 54 6.63 -3.34 3.10
CA MET A 54 5.27 -3.01 3.48
C MET A 54 5.12 -1.50 3.65
N LEU A 55 3.97 -0.95 3.26
CA LEU A 55 3.67 0.48 3.43
C LEU A 55 2.81 0.70 4.65
N ASP A 56 3.37 1.30 5.69
CA ASP A 56 2.63 1.61 6.91
C ASP A 56 1.94 2.99 6.87
N LEU A 57 1.14 3.27 7.91
CA LEU A 57 0.41 4.53 8.07
C LEU A 57 1.28 5.77 7.90
N ASP A 58 2.51 5.74 8.41
CA ASP A 58 3.39 6.91 8.41
C ASP A 58 3.97 7.12 7.01
N GLU A 59 4.38 6.03 6.35
CA GLU A 59 4.88 6.04 4.98
C GLU A 59 3.82 6.50 3.98
N LEU A 60 2.64 5.89 4.00
CA LEU A 60 1.51 6.35 3.16
C LEU A 60 1.14 7.81 3.47
N CYS A 61 1.21 8.22 4.74
CA CYS A 61 0.94 9.62 5.07
C CYS A 61 2.00 10.55 4.51
N ARG A 62 3.27 10.15 4.39
CA ARG A 62 4.28 10.94 3.67
C ARG A 62 4.02 10.99 2.18
N VAL A 63 3.70 9.85 1.55
CA VAL A 63 3.42 9.77 0.10
C VAL A 63 2.26 10.66 -0.32
N PHE A 64 1.16 10.62 0.42
CA PHE A 64 -0.07 11.35 0.09
C PHE A 64 -0.16 12.73 0.73
N ALA A 65 0.84 13.14 1.52
CA ALA A 65 0.92 14.50 2.07
C ALA A 65 1.81 15.44 1.25
N GLU A 66 2.41 14.96 0.15
CA GLU A 66 3.13 15.77 -0.83
C GLU A 66 2.21 16.32 -1.93
#